data_AF-A0A1F5EJH4-F1
#
_entry.id   AF-A0A1F5EJH4-F1
#
_cell.length_a   1.000
_cell.length_b   1.000
_cell.length_c   1.000
_cell.angle_alpha   90.00
_cell.angle_beta   90.00
_cell.angle_gamma   90.00
#
_symmetry.space_group_name_H-M   'P 1'
#
loop_
_entity.id
_entity.type
_entity.pdbx_description
1 polymer ?
#
loop_
_entity_poly.entity_id
_entity_poly.type
_entity_poly.pdbx_seq_one_letter_code
_entity_poly.pdbx_strand_id
1 'polypeptide(L)'
;MALLLFLAVVSVLAFLFFFDPGRWETLTSVIMRPLKIFAQPIIVGMLNGQIPLMPPLIFCSLVANSLAILGLILLVKKRKEIPVQEKTLLLASLLVTIFLVFPFLGTEWANRLYLMAYLPASLILILLLKYIYKKWLKILLAVLALIIMIIPTPIVIIVRGAPSISEDAYRDLLKLKTEIIDPSKTLIITRHGLEWWTAWLMKVDVAQGWGLTEKDVDKYHDIYYLKQKSGHGNFGPLGPGGPSFPEVEIPSQSKIVYEDEFFILAKALPGFLQYYQKEKKRK
;
A
#
# COMPACT_ATOMS: atom_id res chain seq x y z
N MET A 1 -6.62 -23.71 23.71
CA MET A 1 -6.70 -22.50 22.87
C MET A 1 -5.38 -21.72 22.82
N ALA A 2 -4.77 -21.36 23.96
CA ALA A 2 -3.48 -20.64 23.98
C ALA A 2 -2.34 -21.39 23.24
N LEU A 3 -2.21 -22.71 23.46
CA LEU A 3 -1.22 -23.53 22.75
C LEU A 3 -1.41 -23.51 21.22
N LEU A 4 -2.65 -23.58 20.75
CA LEU A 4 -2.95 -23.54 19.31
C LEU A 4 -2.60 -22.18 18.69
N LEU A 5 -2.92 -21.08 19.39
CA LEU A 5 -2.51 -19.74 18.96
C LEU A 5 -1.00 -19.60 18.93
N PHE A 6 -0.30 -20.09 19.95
CA PHE A 6 1.15 -20.08 19.99
C PHE A 6 1.76 -20.85 18.82
N LEU A 7 1.29 -22.09 18.57
CA LEU A 7 1.74 -22.90 17.44
C LEU A 7 1.45 -22.24 16.09
N ALA A 8 0.30 -21.60 15.93
CA ALA A 8 -0.03 -20.86 14.73
C ALA A 8 0.94 -19.68 14.50
N VAL A 9 1.21 -18.89 15.54
CA VAL A 9 2.17 -17.77 15.47
C VAL A 9 3.57 -18.28 15.14
N VAL A 10 4.05 -19.31 15.85
CA VAL A 10 5.38 -19.91 15.60
C VAL A 10 5.48 -20.45 14.18
N SER A 11 4.43 -21.13 13.68
CA SER A 11 4.41 -21.65 12.31
C SER A 11 4.50 -20.54 11.27
N VAL A 12 3.80 -19.41 11.47
CA VAL A 12 3.86 -18.26 10.56
C VAL A 12 5.25 -17.62 10.61
N LEU A 13 5.83 -17.46 11.80
CA LEU A 13 7.17 -16.89 11.97
C LEU A 13 8.25 -17.79 11.34
N ALA A 14 8.16 -19.10 11.54
CA ALA A 14 9.06 -20.07 10.91
C ALA A 14 8.93 -20.03 9.38
N PHE A 15 7.72 -19.98 8.85
CA PHE A 15 7.49 -19.85 7.42
C PHE A 15 8.15 -18.58 6.84
N LEU A 16 7.95 -17.42 7.49
CA LEU A 16 8.58 -16.17 7.07
C LEU A 16 10.11 -16.26 7.11
N PHE A 17 10.67 -16.84 8.17
CA PHE A 17 12.11 -16.98 8.33
C PHE A 17 12.75 -17.81 7.21
N PHE A 18 12.15 -18.95 6.85
CA PHE A 18 12.73 -19.87 5.86
C PHE A 18 12.44 -19.50 4.41
N PHE A 19 11.26 -18.96 4.11
CA PHE A 19 10.79 -18.76 2.74
C PHE A 19 10.84 -17.30 2.27
N ASP A 20 10.87 -16.32 3.19
CA ASP A 20 10.91 -14.89 2.86
C ASP A 20 11.78 -14.11 3.86
N PRO A 21 13.12 -14.28 3.80
CA PRO A 21 14.04 -13.62 4.73
C PRO A 21 13.92 -12.09 4.71
N GLY A 22 13.55 -11.49 3.57
CA GLY A 22 13.31 -10.04 3.47
C GLY A 22 12.11 -9.59 4.31
N ARG A 23 11.01 -10.35 4.31
CA ARG A 23 9.87 -10.09 5.22
C ARG A 23 10.24 -10.35 6.67
N TRP A 24 11.07 -11.35 6.97
CA TRP A 24 11.57 -11.60 8.32
C TRP A 24 12.40 -10.42 8.83
N GLU A 25 13.34 -9.90 8.03
CA GLU A 25 14.12 -8.70 8.36
C GLU A 25 13.21 -7.49 8.58
N THR A 26 12.20 -7.32 7.73
CA THR A 26 11.23 -6.24 7.88
C THR A 26 10.46 -6.38 9.20
N LEU A 27 9.93 -7.57 9.50
CA LEU A 27 9.19 -7.85 10.74
C LEU A 27 10.05 -7.64 11.98
N THR A 28 11.26 -8.20 12.00
CA THR A 28 12.20 -8.02 13.10
C THR A 28 12.60 -6.56 13.27
N SER A 29 12.77 -5.81 12.18
CA SER A 29 13.05 -4.37 12.25
C SER A 29 11.90 -3.59 12.90
N VAL A 30 10.64 -3.96 12.64
CA VAL A 30 9.47 -3.34 13.27
C VAL A 30 9.39 -3.70 14.75
N ILE A 31 9.67 -4.95 15.12
CA ILE A 31 9.68 -5.40 16.52
C ILE A 31 10.80 -4.71 17.31
N MET A 32 12.00 -4.61 16.75
CA MET A 32 13.16 -4.00 17.40
C MET A 32 13.10 -2.47 17.41
N ARG A 33 12.39 -1.85 16.47
CA ARG A 33 12.23 -0.39 16.36
C ARG A 33 10.75 -0.03 16.21
N PRO A 34 9.92 -0.26 17.25
CA PRO A 34 8.47 -0.05 17.16
C PRO A 34 8.12 1.39 16.84
N LEU A 35 8.94 2.37 17.23
CA LEU A 35 8.71 3.77 16.93
C LEU A 35 8.84 4.13 15.45
N LYS A 36 9.46 3.26 14.63
CA LYS A 36 9.58 3.47 13.18
C LYS A 36 8.21 3.52 12.49
N ILE A 37 7.17 2.91 13.06
CA ILE A 37 5.81 2.98 12.53
C ILE A 37 5.22 4.40 12.59
N PHE A 38 5.78 5.28 13.43
CA PHE A 38 5.41 6.69 13.55
C PHE A 38 6.37 7.61 12.79
N ALA A 39 7.30 7.08 12.01
CA ALA A 39 8.16 7.89 11.15
C ALA A 39 7.33 8.56 10.06
N GLN A 40 7.56 9.85 9.84
CA GLN A 40 6.78 10.69 8.90
C GLN A 40 5.26 10.61 9.15
N PRO A 41 4.78 11.14 10.28
CA PRO A 41 3.36 11.11 10.63
C PRO A 41 2.46 11.67 9.53
N ILE A 42 1.34 10.98 9.25
CA ILE A 42 0.39 11.41 8.21
C ILE A 42 -0.17 12.81 8.48
N ILE A 43 -0.40 13.17 9.75
CA ILE A 43 -0.86 14.51 10.12
C ILE A 43 0.10 15.62 9.67
N VAL A 44 1.41 15.38 9.71
CA VAL A 44 2.41 16.36 9.25
C VAL A 44 2.34 16.53 7.74
N GLY A 45 2.21 15.42 6.99
CA GLY A 45 2.01 15.47 5.54
C GLY A 45 0.72 16.19 5.13
N MET A 46 -0.35 16.04 5.91
CA MET A 46 -1.61 16.76 5.71
C MET A 46 -1.46 18.26 5.97
N LEU A 47 -0.85 18.65 7.09
CA LEU A 47 -0.62 20.06 7.45
C LEU A 47 0.28 20.77 6.43
N ASN A 48 1.25 20.04 5.85
CA ASN A 48 2.13 20.56 4.82
C ASN A 48 1.52 20.55 3.41
N GLY A 49 0.25 20.11 3.25
CA GLY A 49 -0.41 20.03 1.94
C GLY A 49 0.14 18.95 1.00
N GLN A 50 1.01 18.06 1.48
CA GLN A 50 1.59 16.97 0.70
C GLN A 50 0.61 15.80 0.52
N ILE A 51 -0.35 15.68 1.42
CA ILE A 51 -1.39 14.66 1.41
C ILE A 51 -2.73 15.39 1.32
N PRO A 52 -3.56 15.13 0.29
CA PRO A 52 -4.85 15.77 0.18
C PRO A 52 -5.70 15.46 1.41
N LEU A 53 -6.61 16.35 1.79
CA LEU A 53 -7.48 16.19 2.98
C LEU A 53 -8.68 15.26 2.73
N MET A 54 -9.02 15.01 1.45
CA MET A 54 -10.18 14.21 1.02
C MET A 54 -9.87 12.88 0.26
N PRO A 55 -8.75 12.15 0.49
CA PRO A 55 -8.62 10.78 0.00
C PRO A 55 -9.62 9.85 0.72
N PRO A 56 -10.05 8.76 0.06
CA PRO A 56 -10.92 7.75 0.67
C PRO A 56 -10.41 7.25 2.04
N LEU A 57 -9.10 7.21 2.23
CA LEU A 57 -8.46 6.72 3.45
C LEU A 57 -8.60 7.68 4.65
N ILE A 58 -8.54 9.01 4.43
CA ILE A 58 -8.74 9.99 5.51
C ILE A 58 -10.21 9.97 5.94
N PHE A 59 -11.12 9.85 4.98
CA PHE A 59 -12.53 9.66 5.27
C PHE A 59 -12.78 8.43 6.14
N CYS A 60 -12.16 7.28 5.83
CA CYS A 60 -12.22 6.09 6.69
C CYS A 60 -11.72 6.36 8.12
N SER A 61 -10.60 7.08 8.27
CA SER A 61 -10.07 7.46 9.59
C SER A 61 -11.02 8.35 10.37
N LEU A 62 -11.61 9.38 9.74
CA LEU A 62 -12.57 10.28 10.39
C LEU A 62 -13.81 9.53 10.89
N VAL A 63 -14.35 8.62 10.07
CA VAL A 63 -15.48 7.78 10.43
C VAL A 63 -15.14 6.86 11.61
N ALA A 64 -14.01 6.15 11.51
CA ALA A 64 -13.58 5.22 12.55
C ALA A 64 -13.31 5.93 13.88
N ASN A 65 -12.66 7.11 13.86
CA ASN A 65 -12.46 7.95 15.03
C ASN A 65 -13.79 8.43 15.62
N SER A 66 -14.74 8.85 14.79
CA SER A 66 -16.08 9.27 15.24
C SER A 66 -16.82 8.12 15.92
N LEU A 67 -16.79 6.92 15.33
CA LEU A 67 -17.37 5.71 15.93
C LEU A 67 -16.66 5.35 17.24
N ALA A 68 -15.34 5.47 17.32
CA ALA A 68 -14.60 5.22 18.55
C ALA A 68 -14.98 6.20 19.66
N ILE A 69 -15.13 7.49 19.36
CA ILE A 69 -15.61 8.49 20.32
C ILE A 69 -17.02 8.15 20.82
N LEU A 70 -17.95 7.83 19.90
CA LEU A 70 -19.31 7.43 20.26
C LEU A 70 -19.33 6.14 21.10
N GLY A 71 -18.51 5.15 20.75
CA GLY A 71 -18.35 3.91 21.49
C GLY A 71 -17.78 4.14 22.89
N LEU A 72 -16.85 5.06 23.05
CA LEU A 72 -16.32 5.47 24.36
C LEU A 72 -17.41 6.15 25.21
N ILE A 73 -18.20 7.04 24.61
CA ILE A 73 -19.35 7.67 25.29
C ILE A 73 -20.36 6.60 25.72
N LEU A 74 -20.67 5.63 24.85
CA LEU A 74 -21.53 4.50 25.18
C LEU A 74 -20.97 3.71 26.35
N LEU A 75 -19.69 3.32 26.29
CA LEU A 75 -19.03 2.56 27.33
C LEU A 75 -19.12 3.29 28.68
N VAL A 76 -18.85 4.60 28.73
CA VAL A 76 -18.93 5.39 29.96
C VAL A 76 -20.37 5.50 30.47
N LYS A 77 -21.33 5.89 29.62
CA LYS A 77 -22.72 6.16 30.03
C LYS A 77 -23.50 4.88 30.37
N LYS A 78 -23.18 3.76 29.72
CA LYS A 78 -23.94 2.51 29.77
C LYS A 78 -23.16 1.33 30.36
N ARG A 79 -22.00 1.58 31.00
CA ARG A 79 -21.15 0.53 31.62
C ARG A 79 -21.86 -0.46 32.55
N LYS A 80 -22.97 -0.05 33.19
CA LYS A 80 -23.74 -0.88 34.11
C LYS A 80 -24.75 -1.78 33.37
N GLU A 81 -25.19 -1.38 32.19
CA GLU A 81 -26.20 -2.09 31.38
C GLU A 81 -25.55 -3.10 30.41
N ILE A 82 -24.27 -2.90 30.07
CA ILE A 82 -23.54 -3.75 29.12
C ILE A 82 -22.93 -4.97 29.86
N PRO A 83 -23.23 -6.22 29.42
CA PRO A 83 -22.60 -7.43 29.95
C PRO A 83 -21.08 -7.39 29.86
N VAL A 84 -20.39 -8.09 30.76
CA VAL A 84 -18.92 -8.05 30.87
C VAL A 84 -18.23 -8.50 29.57
N GLN A 85 -18.79 -9.49 28.88
CA GLN A 85 -18.26 -10.02 27.62
C GLN A 85 -18.31 -8.96 26.51
N GLU A 86 -19.46 -8.30 26.35
CA GLU A 86 -19.65 -7.25 25.35
C GLU A 86 -18.85 -5.99 25.68
N LYS A 87 -18.69 -5.68 26.97
CA LYS A 87 -17.82 -4.60 27.44
C LYS A 87 -16.36 -4.85 27.08
N THR A 88 -15.90 -6.08 27.25
CA THR A 88 -14.53 -6.49 26.88
C THR A 88 -14.35 -6.38 25.37
N LEU A 89 -15.31 -6.87 24.58
CA LEU A 89 -15.29 -6.74 23.13
C LEU A 89 -15.31 -5.27 22.66
N LEU A 90 -16.15 -4.43 23.27
CA LEU A 90 -16.22 -3.00 22.97
C LEU A 90 -14.90 -2.31 23.28
N LEU A 91 -14.33 -2.56 24.45
CA LEU A 91 -13.06 -1.97 24.87
C LEU A 91 -11.91 -2.40 23.95
N ALA A 92 -11.80 -3.69 23.62
CA ALA A 92 -10.80 -4.18 22.69
C ALA A 92 -10.96 -3.54 21.30
N SER A 93 -12.19 -3.50 20.78
CA SER A 93 -12.49 -2.88 19.48
C SER A 93 -12.17 -1.39 19.48
N LEU A 94 -12.45 -0.67 20.58
CA LEU A 94 -12.12 0.75 20.75
C LEU A 94 -10.60 0.98 20.70
N LEU A 95 -9.84 0.24 21.50
CA LEU A 95 -8.39 0.39 21.57
C LEU A 95 -7.74 0.08 20.22
N VAL A 96 -8.15 -1.01 19.57
CA VAL A 96 -7.65 -1.39 18.24
C VAL A 96 -8.03 -0.35 17.21
N THR A 97 -9.29 0.11 17.19
CA THR A 97 -9.73 1.16 16.23
C THR A 97 -8.90 2.41 16.40
N ILE A 98 -8.80 2.95 17.62
CA ILE A 98 -8.03 4.18 17.92
C ILE A 98 -6.57 4.04 17.50
N PHE A 99 -5.94 2.91 17.80
CA PHE A 99 -4.57 2.64 17.39
C PHE A 99 -4.44 2.61 15.85
N LEU A 100 -5.31 1.85 15.18
CA LEU A 100 -5.25 1.68 13.73
C LEU A 100 -5.49 2.99 12.98
N VAL A 101 -6.33 3.90 13.52
CA VAL A 101 -6.63 5.19 12.89
C VAL A 101 -5.91 6.39 13.52
N PHE A 102 -4.83 6.12 14.26
CA PHE A 102 -4.09 7.15 14.97
C PHE A 102 -3.38 8.10 13.98
N PRO A 103 -3.59 9.43 14.06
CA PRO A 103 -3.08 10.38 13.08
C PRO A 103 -1.55 10.56 13.09
N PHE A 104 -0.87 9.98 14.09
CA PHE A 104 0.59 10.01 14.15
C PHE A 104 1.26 8.80 13.48
N LEU A 105 0.48 7.86 12.95
CA LEU A 105 1.03 6.76 12.15
C LEU A 105 1.74 7.32 10.91
N GLY A 106 2.87 6.71 10.58
CA GLY A 106 3.63 7.02 9.38
C GLY A 106 2.80 6.79 8.13
N THR A 107 3.00 7.61 7.10
CA THR A 107 2.22 7.57 5.84
C THR A 107 2.15 6.18 5.21
N GLU A 108 3.27 5.44 5.22
CA GLU A 108 3.37 4.07 4.70
C GLU A 108 2.42 3.08 5.40
N TRP A 109 2.33 3.19 6.73
CA TRP A 109 1.54 2.29 7.57
C TRP A 109 0.08 2.73 7.69
N ALA A 110 -0.15 4.04 7.81
CA ALA A 110 -1.47 4.63 8.00
C ALA A 110 -2.46 4.15 6.93
N ASN A 111 -2.06 4.16 5.65
CA ASN A 111 -2.93 3.72 4.56
C ASN A 111 -3.43 2.28 4.73
N ARG A 112 -2.56 1.37 5.19
CA ARG A 112 -2.89 -0.04 5.39
C ARG A 112 -3.70 -0.26 6.66
N LEU A 113 -3.30 0.40 7.75
CA LEU A 113 -3.95 0.25 9.06
C LEU A 113 -5.33 0.89 9.08
N TYR A 114 -5.53 2.01 8.37
CA TYR A 114 -6.84 2.67 8.23
C TYR A 114 -7.84 1.75 7.52
N LEU A 115 -7.38 1.00 6.52
CA LEU A 115 -8.21 -0.04 5.91
C LEU A 115 -8.55 -1.11 6.94
N MET A 116 -7.60 -1.63 7.70
CA MET A 116 -7.89 -2.67 8.71
C MET A 116 -8.86 -2.22 9.82
N ALA A 117 -8.98 -0.91 10.06
CA ALA A 117 -9.87 -0.36 11.09
C ALA A 117 -11.36 -0.57 10.82
N TYR A 118 -11.77 -0.91 9.58
CA TYR A 118 -13.20 -1.12 9.29
C TYR A 118 -13.80 -2.23 10.14
N LEU A 119 -13.05 -3.31 10.42
CA LEU A 119 -13.55 -4.45 11.19
C LEU A 119 -13.87 -4.08 12.65
N PRO A 120 -12.91 -3.59 13.46
CA PRO A 120 -13.19 -3.23 14.84
C PRO A 120 -14.16 -2.04 14.94
N ALA A 121 -14.12 -1.08 14.01
CA ALA A 121 -15.11 -0.01 13.94
C ALA A 121 -16.54 -0.54 13.70
N SER A 122 -16.70 -1.57 12.87
CA SER A 122 -18.02 -2.19 12.62
C SER A 122 -18.57 -2.87 13.88
N LEU A 123 -17.71 -3.50 14.69
CA LEU A 123 -18.12 -4.08 15.97
C LEU A 123 -18.61 -3.01 16.94
N ILE A 124 -17.93 -1.86 17.00
CA ILE A 124 -18.37 -0.71 17.80
C ILE A 124 -19.75 -0.23 17.33
N LEU A 125 -19.96 -0.12 16.01
CA LEU A 125 -21.25 0.27 15.43
C LEU A 125 -22.38 -0.70 15.80
N ILE A 126 -22.14 -2.01 15.73
CA ILE A 126 -23.13 -3.04 16.12
C ILE A 126 -23.55 -2.84 17.59
N LEU A 127 -22.59 -2.62 18.48
CA LEU A 127 -22.88 -2.40 19.91
C LEU A 127 -23.56 -1.05 20.15
N LEU A 128 -23.19 0.01 19.41
CA LEU A 128 -23.90 1.29 19.44
C LEU A 128 -25.38 1.12 19.04
N LEU A 129 -25.65 0.42 17.94
CA LEU A 129 -27.02 0.17 17.49
C LEU A 129 -27.79 -0.70 18.50
N LYS A 130 -27.13 -1.64 19.18
CA LYS A 130 -27.75 -2.47 20.21
C LYS A 130 -28.22 -1.66 21.42
N TYR A 131 -27.37 -0.79 21.97
CA TYR A 131 -27.61 -0.11 23.25
C TYR A 131 -28.21 1.30 23.16
N ILE A 132 -28.39 1.84 21.94
CA ILE A 132 -29.11 3.10 21.74
C ILE A 132 -30.62 2.86 21.74
N TYR A 133 -31.29 3.35 22.79
CA TYR A 133 -32.74 3.21 22.96
C TYR A 133 -33.57 4.11 22.04
N LYS A 134 -33.08 5.32 21.75
CA LYS A 134 -33.82 6.28 20.92
C LYS A 134 -33.88 5.79 19.47
N LYS A 135 -35.05 5.30 19.04
CA LYS A 135 -35.28 4.73 17.70
C LYS A 135 -34.77 5.64 16.57
N TRP A 136 -35.04 6.94 16.65
CA TRP A 136 -34.59 7.89 15.63
C TRP A 136 -33.06 7.98 15.55
N LEU A 137 -32.34 7.93 16.68
CA LEU A 137 -30.88 8.01 16.71
C LEU A 137 -30.26 6.72 16.14
N LYS A 138 -30.90 5.58 16.41
CA LYS A 138 -30.52 4.28 15.84
C LYS A 138 -30.68 4.27 14.31
N ILE A 139 -31.81 4.77 13.81
CA ILE A 139 -32.06 4.92 12.36
C ILE A 139 -31.05 5.89 11.76
N LEU A 140 -30.81 7.04 12.39
CA LEU A 140 -29.84 8.03 11.92
C LEU A 140 -28.44 7.42 11.81
N LEU A 141 -27.96 6.71 12.83
CA LEU A 141 -26.65 6.05 12.80
C LEU A 141 -26.57 4.96 11.72
N ALA A 142 -27.62 4.17 11.55
CA ALA A 142 -27.67 3.15 10.50
C ALA A 142 -27.62 3.78 9.09
N VAL A 143 -28.38 4.86 8.87
CA VAL A 143 -28.38 5.60 7.60
C VAL A 143 -27.03 6.26 7.36
N LEU A 144 -26.43 6.91 8.35
CA LEU A 144 -25.09 7.51 8.21
C LEU A 144 -24.04 6.45 7.88
N ALA A 145 -24.05 5.31 8.57
CA ALA A 145 -23.14 4.21 8.29
C ALA A 145 -23.31 3.69 6.85
N LEU A 146 -24.55 3.54 6.39
CA LEU A 146 -24.86 3.12 5.02
C LEU A 146 -24.34 4.13 3.99
N ILE A 147 -24.60 5.42 4.22
CA ILE A 147 -24.12 6.52 3.37
C ILE A 147 -22.58 6.49 3.28
N ILE A 148 -21.91 6.36 4.43
CA ILE A 148 -20.45 6.28 4.51
C ILE A 148 -19.88 5.09 3.74
N MET A 149 -20.58 3.94 3.73
CA MET A 149 -20.15 2.76 2.98
C MET A 149 -20.39 2.92 1.47
N ILE A 150 -21.51 3.54 1.08
CA ILE A 150 -21.90 3.66 -0.33
C ILE A 150 -21.15 4.78 -1.04
N ILE A 151 -21.05 5.98 -0.43
CA ILE A 151 -20.49 7.18 -1.08
C ILE A 151 -19.10 6.95 -1.71
N PRO A 152 -18.14 6.29 -1.04
CA PRO A 152 -16.80 6.10 -1.62
C PRO A 152 -16.78 5.08 -2.77
N THR A 153 -17.80 4.21 -2.89
CA THR A 153 -17.79 3.05 -3.79
C THR A 153 -17.57 3.43 -5.26
N PRO A 154 -18.28 4.42 -5.84
CA PRO A 154 -18.03 4.84 -7.23
C PRO A 154 -16.58 5.32 -7.46
N ILE A 155 -16.02 6.09 -6.52
CA ILE A 155 -14.63 6.56 -6.61
C ILE A 155 -13.68 5.37 -6.57
N VAL A 156 -13.89 4.41 -5.66
CA VAL A 156 -13.04 3.22 -5.58
C VAL A 156 -13.12 2.37 -6.85
N ILE A 157 -14.31 2.22 -7.45
CA ILE A 157 -14.49 1.48 -8.71
C ILE A 157 -13.71 2.15 -9.85
N ILE A 158 -13.83 3.47 -9.99
CA ILE A 158 -13.12 4.24 -11.02
C ILE A 158 -11.60 4.14 -10.80
N VAL A 159 -11.16 4.35 -9.56
CA VAL A 159 -9.74 4.41 -9.21
C VAL A 159 -9.06 3.04 -9.29
N ARG A 160 -9.71 1.96 -8.84
CA ARG A 160 -9.12 0.61 -8.86
C ARG A 160 -9.34 -0.13 -10.17
N GLY A 161 -10.28 0.31 -11.00
CA GLY A 161 -10.59 -0.32 -12.28
C GLY A 161 -9.67 0.08 -13.42
N ALA A 162 -8.95 1.20 -13.33
CA ALA A 162 -8.13 1.64 -14.46
C ALA A 162 -6.75 0.96 -14.46
N PRO A 163 -6.33 0.38 -15.60
CA PRO A 163 -5.00 -0.20 -15.74
C PRO A 163 -3.90 0.86 -15.68
N SER A 164 -2.70 0.47 -15.23
CA SER A 164 -1.56 1.40 -15.12
C SER A 164 -0.89 1.75 -16.46
N ILE A 165 -1.31 1.11 -17.54
CA ILE A 165 -0.93 1.36 -18.94
C ILE A 165 -2.16 1.24 -19.84
N SER A 166 -2.18 1.94 -20.97
CA SER A 166 -3.24 1.78 -21.98
C SER A 166 -3.21 0.40 -22.64
N GLU A 167 -4.30 0.02 -23.31
CA GLU A 167 -4.37 -1.22 -24.10
C GLU A 167 -3.34 -1.23 -25.25
N ASP A 168 -3.12 -0.10 -25.91
CA ASP A 168 -2.11 0.01 -26.98
C ASP A 168 -0.69 -0.15 -26.42
N ALA A 169 -0.39 0.48 -25.28
CA ALA A 169 0.87 0.28 -24.57
C ALA A 169 1.02 -1.18 -24.10
N TYR A 170 -0.06 -1.84 -23.69
CA TYR A 170 0.00 -3.26 -23.35
C TYR A 170 0.38 -4.14 -24.57
N ARG A 171 -0.18 -3.86 -25.74
CA ARG A 171 0.14 -4.57 -26.99
C ARG A 171 1.57 -4.35 -27.43
N ASP A 172 2.08 -3.14 -27.26
CA ASP A 172 3.46 -2.82 -27.60
C ASP A 172 4.45 -3.40 -26.58
N LEU A 173 4.07 -3.48 -25.31
CA LEU A 173 4.85 -4.16 -24.27
C LEU A 173 5.07 -5.65 -24.59
N LEU A 174 4.10 -6.31 -25.24
CA LEU A 174 4.25 -7.69 -25.69
C LEU A 174 5.33 -7.86 -26.76
N LYS A 175 5.57 -6.84 -27.60
CA LYS A 175 6.61 -6.89 -28.64
C LYS A 175 7.99 -6.95 -28.01
N LEU A 176 8.23 -6.23 -26.91
CA LEU A 176 9.52 -6.24 -26.21
C LEU A 176 9.94 -7.63 -25.73
N LYS A 177 9.01 -8.57 -25.57
CA LYS A 177 9.33 -9.94 -25.19
C LYS A 177 10.30 -10.61 -26.18
N THR A 178 10.26 -10.25 -27.47
CA THR A 178 11.17 -10.84 -28.47
C THR A 178 12.61 -10.36 -28.33
N GLU A 179 12.82 -9.24 -27.62
CA GLU A 179 14.15 -8.67 -27.37
C GLU A 179 14.85 -9.34 -26.18
N ILE A 180 14.13 -10.12 -25.38
CA ILE A 180 14.66 -10.79 -24.18
C ILE A 180 15.01 -12.24 -24.52
N ILE A 181 16.31 -12.53 -24.60
CA ILE A 181 16.82 -13.85 -25.00
C ILE A 181 16.70 -14.87 -23.85
N ASP A 182 17.15 -14.52 -22.64
CA ASP A 182 17.07 -15.37 -21.46
C ASP A 182 16.36 -14.64 -20.31
N PRO A 183 15.03 -14.81 -20.18
CA PRO A 183 14.26 -14.14 -19.14
C PRO A 183 14.72 -14.47 -17.72
N SER A 184 15.26 -15.67 -17.48
CA SER A 184 15.69 -16.13 -16.16
C SER A 184 17.01 -15.49 -15.69
N LYS A 185 17.76 -14.88 -16.62
CA LYS A 185 19.01 -14.17 -16.39
C LYS A 185 18.91 -12.67 -16.71
N THR A 186 17.70 -12.17 -16.86
CA THR A 186 17.42 -10.78 -17.21
C THR A 186 16.75 -10.04 -16.06
N LEU A 187 17.29 -8.86 -15.73
CA LEU A 187 16.66 -7.90 -14.82
C LEU A 187 16.20 -6.67 -15.59
N ILE A 188 14.94 -6.28 -15.43
CA ILE A 188 14.41 -5.01 -15.98
C ILE A 188 14.14 -4.01 -14.87
N ILE A 189 14.77 -2.85 -14.98
CA ILE A 189 14.57 -1.71 -14.09
C ILE A 189 13.54 -0.78 -14.71
N THR A 190 12.42 -0.58 -14.02
CA THR A 190 11.32 0.24 -14.52
C THR A 190 10.61 0.99 -13.38
N ARG A 191 9.64 1.84 -13.71
CA ARG A 191 8.85 2.58 -12.72
C ARG A 191 7.85 1.69 -11.99
N HIS A 192 7.39 2.17 -10.83
CA HIS A 192 6.30 1.51 -10.10
C HIS A 192 5.04 1.40 -10.97
N GLY A 193 4.33 0.28 -10.82
CA GLY A 193 3.15 -0.08 -11.61
C GLY A 193 3.49 -0.80 -12.92
N LEU A 194 4.51 -0.34 -13.68
CA LEU A 194 4.91 -1.01 -14.93
C LEU A 194 5.70 -2.30 -14.68
N GLU A 195 6.41 -2.37 -13.55
CA GLU A 195 7.16 -3.55 -13.12
C GLU A 195 6.31 -4.83 -13.10
N TRP A 196 5.07 -4.75 -12.63
CA TRP A 196 4.17 -5.90 -12.54
C TRP A 196 3.77 -6.44 -13.91
N TRP A 197 3.44 -5.54 -14.85
CA TRP A 197 3.13 -5.92 -16.22
C TRP A 197 4.35 -6.52 -16.93
N THR A 198 5.51 -5.90 -16.73
CA THR A 198 6.78 -6.33 -17.33
C THR A 198 7.14 -7.74 -16.86
N ALA A 199 7.16 -7.97 -15.54
CA ALA A 199 7.42 -9.28 -14.96
C ALA A 199 6.40 -10.33 -15.44
N TRP A 200 5.12 -9.96 -15.45
CA TRP A 200 4.06 -10.87 -15.83
C TRP A 200 4.14 -11.32 -17.29
N LEU A 201 4.36 -10.38 -18.22
CA LEU A 201 4.32 -10.63 -19.66
C LEU A 201 5.63 -11.23 -20.18
N MET A 202 6.76 -10.69 -19.73
CA MET A 202 8.08 -11.10 -20.23
C MET A 202 8.71 -12.24 -19.43
N LYS A 203 8.16 -12.55 -18.24
CA LYS A 203 8.69 -13.58 -17.32
C LYS A 203 10.14 -13.31 -16.88
N VAL A 204 10.44 -12.02 -16.67
CA VAL A 204 11.73 -11.51 -16.19
C VAL A 204 11.61 -11.07 -14.74
N ASP A 205 12.75 -11.00 -14.05
CA ASP A 205 12.82 -10.30 -12.78
C ASP A 205 12.79 -8.79 -13.02
N VAL A 206 12.14 -8.07 -12.11
CA VAL A 206 11.98 -6.62 -12.18
C VAL A 206 12.39 -5.97 -10.87
N ALA A 207 12.91 -4.75 -10.97
CA ALA A 207 13.27 -3.98 -9.79
C ALA A 207 13.06 -2.48 -9.98
N GLN A 208 13.02 -1.79 -8.85
CA GLN A 208 13.12 -0.34 -8.78
C GLN A 208 14.55 0.03 -8.41
N GLY A 209 15.13 1.01 -9.11
CA GLY A 209 16.55 1.34 -8.97
C GLY A 209 17.02 1.66 -7.55
N TRP A 210 16.13 2.16 -6.67
CA TRP A 210 16.46 2.52 -5.29
C TRP A 210 16.64 1.33 -4.34
N GLY A 211 16.15 0.15 -4.70
CA GLY A 211 16.19 -1.06 -3.87
C GLY A 211 17.29 -2.05 -4.24
N LEU A 212 18.06 -1.79 -5.30
CA LEU A 212 19.06 -2.73 -5.81
C LEU A 212 20.38 -2.66 -5.04
N THR A 213 20.95 -3.84 -4.76
CA THR A 213 22.32 -4.00 -4.24
C THR A 213 23.24 -4.61 -5.31
N GLU A 214 24.56 -4.50 -5.12
CA GLU A 214 25.56 -5.15 -6.00
C GLU A 214 25.31 -6.65 -6.10
N LYS A 215 25.04 -7.30 -4.96
CA LYS A 215 24.73 -8.74 -4.91
C LYS A 215 23.48 -9.13 -5.69
N ASP A 216 22.51 -8.22 -5.82
CA ASP A 216 21.32 -8.49 -6.61
C ASP A 216 21.63 -8.43 -8.10
N VAL A 217 22.44 -7.46 -8.50
CA VAL A 217 22.86 -7.22 -9.89
C VAL A 217 23.74 -8.33 -10.42
N ASP A 218 24.67 -8.85 -9.62
CA ASP A 218 25.62 -9.91 -10.00
C ASP A 218 24.95 -11.24 -10.41
N LYS A 219 23.66 -11.43 -10.09
CA LYS A 219 22.89 -12.63 -10.45
C LYS A 219 22.46 -12.66 -11.91
N TYR A 220 22.43 -11.49 -12.57
CA TYR A 220 21.87 -11.31 -13.90
C TYR A 220 22.97 -11.06 -14.92
N HIS A 221 22.79 -11.65 -16.09
CA HIS A 221 23.69 -11.43 -17.22
C HIS A 221 23.31 -10.19 -18.00
N ASP A 222 22.00 -9.98 -18.17
CA ASP A 222 21.44 -8.87 -18.92
C ASP A 222 20.59 -7.99 -18.03
N ILE A 223 20.84 -6.68 -18.08
CA ILE A 223 20.14 -5.68 -17.28
C ILE A 223 19.69 -4.57 -18.21
N TYR A 224 18.42 -4.22 -18.12
CA TYR A 224 17.81 -3.21 -18.98
C TYR A 224 17.08 -2.15 -18.18
N TYR A 225 17.05 -0.95 -18.74
CA TYR A 225 16.10 0.10 -18.39
C TYR A 225 14.89 -0.02 -19.30
N LEU A 226 13.70 -0.05 -18.69
CA LEU A 226 12.45 0.10 -19.41
C LEU A 226 11.79 1.41 -18.97
N LYS A 227 11.79 2.37 -19.89
CA LYS A 227 11.12 3.66 -19.72
C LYS A 227 9.86 3.68 -20.58
N GLN A 228 8.75 4.09 -20.00
CA GLN A 228 7.54 4.38 -20.77
C GLN A 228 7.53 5.87 -21.13
N LYS A 229 7.32 6.19 -22.41
CA LYS A 229 7.30 7.55 -22.98
C LYS A 229 5.90 8.13 -23.09
N SER A 230 4.90 7.29 -23.36
CA SER A 230 3.51 7.68 -23.57
C SER A 230 2.56 6.57 -23.12
N GLY A 231 1.24 6.77 -23.20
CA GLY A 231 0.25 5.75 -22.82
C GLY A 231 0.23 5.44 -21.31
N HIS A 232 0.86 6.28 -20.50
CA HIS A 232 0.68 6.26 -19.06
C HIS A 232 -0.75 6.69 -18.78
N GLY A 233 -1.58 5.82 -18.19
CA GLY A 233 -2.96 6.15 -17.87
C GLY A 233 -3.14 7.19 -16.75
N ASN A 234 -2.20 8.15 -16.61
CA ASN A 234 -2.04 9.04 -15.46
C ASN A 234 -2.17 8.25 -14.15
N PHE A 235 -1.39 7.19 -14.03
CA PHE A 235 -1.51 6.23 -12.94
C PHE A 235 -0.41 6.48 -11.90
N GLY A 236 -0.80 7.06 -10.77
CA GLY A 236 0.08 7.48 -9.69
C GLY A 236 -0.26 6.90 -8.33
N PRO A 237 0.39 7.39 -7.25
CA PRO A 237 0.06 7.02 -5.87
C PRO A 237 -1.40 7.29 -5.49
N LEU A 238 -2.05 8.25 -6.17
CA LEU A 238 -3.45 8.61 -5.99
C LEU A 238 -4.40 7.84 -6.92
N GLY A 239 -3.86 6.95 -7.76
CA GLY A 239 -4.60 6.23 -8.78
C GLY A 239 -4.69 6.95 -10.13
N PRO A 240 -5.71 6.61 -10.94
CA PRO A 240 -5.94 7.16 -12.28
C PRO A 240 -6.24 8.67 -12.22
N GLY A 241 -5.65 9.43 -13.14
CA GLY A 241 -5.69 10.89 -13.15
C GLY A 241 -4.72 11.56 -12.15
N GLY A 242 -3.98 10.77 -11.37
CA GLY A 242 -2.93 11.26 -10.48
C GLY A 242 -1.59 11.48 -11.19
N PRO A 243 -0.61 12.11 -10.53
CA PRO A 243 0.73 12.27 -11.09
C PRO A 243 1.36 10.89 -11.28
N SER A 244 1.78 10.57 -12.50
CA SER A 244 2.44 9.31 -12.82
C SER A 244 3.65 9.06 -11.91
N PHE A 245 3.89 7.79 -11.58
CA PHE A 245 5.15 7.42 -10.92
C PHE A 245 6.35 7.88 -11.75
N PRO A 246 7.43 8.34 -11.10
CA PRO A 246 8.61 8.81 -11.82
C PRO A 246 9.17 7.67 -12.68
N GLU A 247 9.42 7.99 -13.94
CA GLU A 247 10.05 7.07 -14.89
C GLU A 247 11.54 6.85 -14.55
N VAL A 248 12.08 5.75 -15.05
CA VAL A 248 13.53 5.50 -14.95
C VAL A 248 14.28 6.46 -15.86
N GLU A 249 15.40 6.97 -15.35
CA GLU A 249 16.33 7.73 -16.17
C GLU A 249 17.24 6.77 -16.92
N ILE A 250 17.30 6.93 -18.25
CA ILE A 250 18.21 6.15 -19.11
C ILE A 250 19.46 7.01 -19.32
N PRO A 251 20.65 6.59 -18.86
CA PRO A 251 21.90 7.29 -19.15
C PRO A 251 22.12 7.41 -20.65
N SER A 252 22.59 8.56 -21.13
CA SER A 252 22.78 8.85 -22.56
C SER A 252 23.74 7.90 -23.29
N GLN A 253 24.63 7.23 -22.56
CA GLN A 253 25.57 6.25 -23.11
C GLN A 253 24.96 4.84 -23.24
N SER A 254 23.76 4.61 -22.69
CA SER A 254 23.10 3.30 -22.74
C SER A 254 22.73 2.95 -24.17
N LYS A 255 22.96 1.70 -24.58
CA LYS A 255 22.57 1.23 -25.91
C LYS A 255 21.06 0.99 -25.95
N ILE A 256 20.34 1.75 -26.77
CA ILE A 256 18.93 1.48 -27.06
C ILE A 256 18.84 0.16 -27.84
N VAL A 257 18.06 -0.78 -27.30
CA VAL A 257 17.82 -2.10 -27.90
C VAL A 257 16.49 -2.11 -28.62
N TYR A 258 15.51 -1.39 -28.07
CA TYR A 258 14.18 -1.27 -28.66
C TYR A 258 13.58 0.11 -28.34
N GLU A 259 12.86 0.66 -29.31
CA GLU A 259 12.11 1.90 -29.13
C GLU A 259 10.88 1.91 -30.05
N ASP A 260 9.73 2.22 -29.48
CA ASP A 260 8.48 2.44 -30.22
C ASP A 260 7.76 3.70 -29.71
N GLU A 261 6.46 3.84 -29.98
CA GLU A 261 5.67 4.98 -29.51
C GLU A 261 5.58 5.06 -27.98
N PHE A 262 5.51 3.91 -27.30
CA PHE A 262 5.20 3.80 -25.88
C PHE A 262 6.43 3.55 -25.00
N PHE A 263 7.45 2.84 -25.49
CA PHE A 263 8.56 2.36 -24.67
C PHE A 263 9.93 2.63 -25.28
N ILE A 264 10.91 2.75 -24.39
CA ILE A 264 12.34 2.62 -24.69
C ILE A 264 12.87 1.50 -23.80
N LEU A 265 13.51 0.52 -24.42
CA LEU A 265 14.33 -0.49 -23.75
C LEU A 265 15.80 -0.20 -24.06
N ALA A 266 16.60 0.03 -23.02
CA ALA A 266 18.03 0.31 -23.17
C ALA A 266 18.85 -0.61 -22.26
N LYS A 267 19.99 -1.10 -22.76
CA LYS A 267 20.90 -1.93 -21.96
C LYS A 267 21.60 -1.07 -20.91
N ALA A 268 21.64 -1.54 -19.67
CA ALA A 268 22.31 -0.85 -18.58
C ALA A 268 23.84 -0.86 -18.80
N LEU A 269 24.49 0.23 -18.37
CA LEU A 269 25.94 0.37 -18.45
C LEU A 269 26.64 -0.46 -17.36
N PRO A 270 27.89 -0.87 -17.58
CA PRO A 270 28.74 -1.36 -16.50
C PRO A 270 28.81 -0.32 -15.36
N GLY A 271 28.63 -0.76 -14.12
CA GLY A 271 28.67 0.12 -12.94
C GLY A 271 27.42 1.00 -12.73
N PHE A 272 26.30 0.69 -13.38
CA PHE A 272 25.09 1.51 -13.28
C PHE A 272 24.55 1.71 -11.84
N LEU A 273 24.82 0.79 -10.92
CA LEU A 273 24.43 0.96 -9.51
C LEU A 273 25.01 2.24 -8.89
N GLN A 274 26.23 2.63 -9.30
CA GLN A 274 26.86 3.87 -8.83
C GLN A 274 26.07 5.11 -9.26
N TYR A 275 25.41 5.07 -10.43
CA TYR A 275 24.53 6.13 -10.90
C TYR A 275 23.34 6.32 -9.96
N TYR A 276 22.61 5.24 -9.65
CA TYR A 276 21.46 5.30 -8.73
C TYR A 276 21.84 5.68 -7.30
N GLN A 277 22.96 5.15 -6.79
CA GLN A 277 23.42 5.49 -5.44
C GLN A 277 23.84 6.97 -5.33
N LYS A 278 24.40 7.55 -6.40
CA LYS A 278 24.78 8.97 -6.44
C LYS A 278 23.56 9.88 -6.55
N GLU A 279 22.54 9.49 -7.30
CA GLU A 279 21.25 10.19 -7.35
C GLU A 279 20.55 10.22 -5.98
N LYS A 280 20.57 9.10 -5.25
CA LYS A 280 19.98 8.99 -3.90
C LYS A 280 20.57 9.98 -2.90
N LYS A 281 21.83 10.39 -3.07
CA LYS A 281 22.47 11.40 -2.20
C LYS A 281 22.10 12.84 -2.54
N ARG A 282 21.46 13.08 -3.69
CA ARG A 282 21.09 14.42 -4.17
C ARG A 282 19.65 14.81 -3.85
N LYS A 283 18.81 13.84 -3.47
CA LYS A 283 17.41 14.02 -3.06
C LYS A 283 17.29 13.83 -1.55
#